data_AF-A0A1C6CFG4-F1
#
_entry.id   AF-A0A1C6CFG4-F1
#
_cell.length_a   1.000
_cell.length_b   1.000
_cell.length_c   1.000
_cell.angle_alpha   90.00
_cell.angle_beta   90.00
_cell.angle_gamma   90.00
#
_symmetry.space_group_name_H-M   'P 1'
#
loop_
_entity.id
_entity.type
_entity.pdbx_description
1 polymer ?
#
loop_
_entity_poly.entity_id
_entity_poly.type
_entity_poly.pdbx_seq_one_letter_code
_entity_poly.pdbx_strand_id
1 'polypeptide(L)' 'MTYTHLLFDLDGTLFDFDAGETYAFHKVCDTFHIPYSDEVLSLYQRINLSYWKAYERGQLLPTLKGSGLAKGSVTR' A
#
# COMPACT_ATOMS: atom_id res chain seq x y z
N MET A 1 29.81 23.35 -10.12
CA MET A 1 29.03 23.13 -8.88
C MET A 1 29.12 21.64 -8.54
N THR A 2 29.51 21.28 -7.33
CA THR A 2 29.53 19.88 -6.86
C THR A 2 28.51 19.71 -5.75
N TYR A 3 27.63 18.72 -5.89
CA TYR A 3 26.69 18.34 -4.84
C TYR A 3 27.36 17.36 -3.88
N THR A 4 27.20 17.57 -2.58
CA THR A 4 27.75 16.69 -1.54
C THR A 4 26.73 15.68 -1.01
N HIS A 5 25.46 15.90 -1.31
CA HIS A 5 24.35 15.05 -0.88
C HIS A 5 23.40 14.86 -2.05
N LEU A 6 23.00 13.61 -2.26
CA LEU A 6 22.01 13.22 -3.24
C LEU A 6 20.93 12.46 -2.49
N LEU A 7 19.69 12.89 -2.64
CA LEU A 7 18.52 12.22 -2.09
C LEU A 7 17.78 11.58 -3.25
N PHE A 8 17.76 10.25 -3.25
CA PHE A 8 16.99 9.46 -4.20
C PHE A 8 15.74 8.95 -3.51
N ASP A 9 14.64 8.99 -4.25
CA ASP A 9 13.51 8.14 -3.93
C ASP A 9 13.87 6.66 -4.20
N LEU A 10 13.12 5.74 -3.61
CA LEU A 10 13.35 4.30 -3.79
C LEU A 10 12.49 3.76 -4.93
N ASP A 11 11.18 3.75 -4.74
CA ASP A 11 10.23 3.08 -5.61
C ASP A 11 10.04 3.87 -6.92
N GLY A 12 10.26 3.21 -8.06
CA GLY A 12 10.19 3.88 -9.37
C GLY A 12 11.40 4.80 -9.66
N THR A 13 12.39 4.85 -8.77
CA THR A 13 13.66 5.58 -8.99
C THR A 13 14.87 4.64 -8.93
N LEU A 14 15.07 3.94 -7.81
CA LEU A 14 16.13 2.92 -7.66
C LEU A 14 15.59 1.51 -7.86
N PHE A 15 14.33 1.25 -7.49
CA PHE A 15 13.69 -0.06 -7.59
C PHE A 15 12.57 -0.06 -8.63
N ASP A 16 12.44 -1.21 -9.31
CA ASP A 16 11.30 -1.49 -10.18
C ASP A 16 10.10 -1.92 -9.31
N PHE A 17 9.37 -0.91 -8.85
CA PHE A 17 8.21 -1.10 -7.99
C PHE A 17 7.09 -1.86 -8.71
N ASP A 18 6.87 -1.58 -10.00
CA ASP A 18 5.78 -2.20 -10.78
C ASP A 18 5.97 -3.72 -10.91
N ALA A 19 7.21 -4.15 -11.17
CA ALA A 19 7.55 -5.58 -11.18
C ALA A 19 7.37 -6.22 -9.79
N GLY A 20 7.80 -5.51 -8.75
CA GLY A 20 7.66 -5.97 -7.35
C GLY A 20 6.19 -6.11 -6.93
N GLU A 21 5.36 -5.11 -7.23
CA GLU A 21 3.93 -5.09 -6.93
C GLU A 21 3.22 -6.24 -7.62
N THR A 22 3.44 -6.42 -8.93
CA THR A 22 2.82 -7.49 -9.71
C THR A 22 3.16 -8.86 -9.14
N TYR A 23 4.45 -9.10 -8.83
CA TYR A 23 4.89 -10.35 -8.23
C TYR A 23 4.26 -10.59 -6.85
N ALA A 24 4.30 -9.60 -5.96
CA ALA A 24 3.77 -9.73 -4.61
C ALA A 24 2.24 -9.94 -4.62
N PHE A 25 1.52 -9.20 -5.46
CA PHE A 25 0.08 -9.34 -5.62
C PHE A 25 -0.30 -10.75 -6.09
N HIS A 26 0.38 -11.26 -7.13
CA HIS A 26 0.19 -12.63 -7.59
C HIS A 26 0.43 -13.65 -6.46
N LYS A 27 1.50 -13.49 -5.67
CA LYS A 27 1.79 -14.39 -4.54
C LYS A 27 0.73 -14.36 -3.45
N VAL A 28 0.16 -13.20 -3.15
CA VAL A 28 -0.96 -13.08 -2.21
C VAL A 28 -2.20 -13.77 -2.77
N CYS A 29 -2.53 -13.54 -4.05
CA CYS A 29 -3.64 -14.21 -4.71
C CYS A 29 -3.49 -15.74 -4.64
N ASP A 30 -2.32 -16.27 -5.00
CA ASP A 30 -2.01 -17.71 -4.91
C ASP A 30 -2.20 -18.25 -3.49
N THR A 31 -1.63 -17.57 -2.50
CA THR A 31 -1.62 -18.01 -1.09
C THR A 31 -3.03 -18.13 -0.52
N PHE A 32 -3.92 -17.20 -0.88
CA PHE A 32 -5.28 -17.14 -0.38
C PHE A 32 -6.32 -17.72 -1.34
N HIS A 33 -5.88 -18.36 -2.42
CA HIS A 33 -6.74 -18.94 -3.46
C HIS A 33 -7.72 -17.92 -4.07
N ILE A 34 -7.27 -16.68 -4.25
CA ILE A 34 -8.03 -15.61 -4.90
C ILE A 34 -7.73 -15.69 -6.41
N PRO A 35 -8.74 -15.74 -7.30
CA PRO A 35 -8.51 -15.73 -8.73
C PRO A 35 -7.73 -14.48 -9.17
N TYR A 36 -6.56 -14.70 -9.79
CA TYR A 36 -5.77 -13.63 -10.39
C TYR A 36 -6.27 -13.31 -11.79
N SER A 37 -6.35 -12.02 -12.12
CA SER A 37 -6.46 -11.52 -13.48
C SER A 37 -5.89 -10.11 -13.56
N ASP A 38 -5.54 -9.66 -14.77
CA ASP A 38 -5.04 -8.29 -14.98
C ASP A 38 -6.10 -7.24 -14.60
N GLU A 39 -7.39 -7.57 -14.72
CA GLU A 39 -8.50 -6.72 -14.27
C GLU A 39 -8.51 -6.57 -12.75
N VAL A 40 -8.27 -7.67 -12.02
CA VAL A 40 -8.21 -7.67 -10.55
C VAL A 40 -6.98 -6.91 -10.06
N LEU A 41 -5.82 -7.09 -10.70
CA LEU A 41 -4.61 -6.30 -10.43
C LEU A 41 -4.85 -4.80 -10.69
N SER A 42 -5.43 -4.45 -11.84
CA SER A 42 -5.76 -3.06 -12.19
C SER A 42 -6.74 -2.43 -11.19
N LEU A 43 -7.73 -3.20 -10.72
CA LEU A 43 -8.66 -2.76 -9.69
C LEU A 43 -7.93 -2.49 -8.38
N TYR A 44 -7.05 -3.40 -7.94
CA TYR A 44 -6.22 -3.23 -6.76
C TYR A 44 -5.34 -1.97 -6.89
N GLN A 45 -4.62 -1.80 -7.99
CA GLN A 45 -3.73 -0.65 -8.22
C GLN A 45 -4.48 0.68 -8.13
N ARG A 46 -5.67 0.77 -8.75
CA ARG A 46 -6.52 1.96 -8.68
C ARG A 46 -6.92 2.29 -7.25
N ILE A 47 -7.30 1.27 -6.47
CA ILE A 47 -7.68 1.43 -5.07
C ILE A 47 -6.45 1.85 -4.26
N ASN A 48 -5.35 1.09 -4.35
CA ASN A 48 -4.08 1.32 -3.65
C ASN A 48 -3.57 2.76 -3.87
N LEU A 49 -3.56 3.23 -5.11
CA LEU A 49 -3.17 4.60 -5.45
C LEU A 49 -4.08 5.65 -4.81
N SER A 50 -5.39 5.39 -4.72
CA SER A 50 -6.31 6.32 -4.06
C SER A 50 -6.03 6.44 -2.56
N TYR A 51 -5.65 5.33 -1.91
CA TYR A 51 -5.23 5.32 -0.51
C TYR A 51 -3.90 6.06 -0.32
N TRP A 52 -2.88 5.82 -1.14
CA TRP A 52 -1.63 6.59 -1.08
C TRP A 52 -1.85 8.09 -1.21
N LYS A 53 -2.64 8.52 -2.19
CA LYS A 53 -2.98 9.93 -2.37
C LYS A 53 -3.73 10.53 -1.17
N ALA A 54 -4.60 9.74 -0.53
CA ALA A 54 -5.30 10.19 0.68
C ALA A 54 -4.33 10.28 1.88
N TYR A 55 -3.39 9.34 1.99
CA TYR A 55 -2.35 9.35 3.02
C TYR A 55 -1.42 10.56 2.88
N GLU A 56 -0.95 10.89 1.67
CA GLU A 56 -0.14 12.08 1.38
C GLU A 56 -0.84 13.39 1.77
N ARG A 57 -2.17 13.44 1.68
CA ARG A 57 -2.99 14.58 2.13
C ARG A 57 -3.30 14.57 3.62
N GLY A 58 -2.82 13.59 4.38
CA GLY A 58 -3.12 13.43 5.81
C GLY A 58 -4.57 13.03 6.11
N GLN A 59 -5.30 12.50 5.12
CA GLN A 59 -6.70 12.08 5.25
C GLN A 59 -6.85 10.66 5.77
N LEU A 60 -5.74 9.90 5.80
CA LEU A 60 -5.65 8.59 6.42
C LEU A 60 -4.65 8.67 7.57
N LEU A 61 -5.03 8.15 8.73
CA LEU A 61 -4.12 8.04 9.86
C LEU A 61 -3.31 6.74 9.73
N PRO A 62 -2.01 6.74 10.04
CA PRO A 62 -1.27 5.49 10.21
C PRO A 62 -1.95 4.71 11.34
N THR A 63 -2.64 3.63 11.00
CA THR A 63 -3.37 2.84 11.98
C THR A 63 -2.39 1.96 12.73
N LEU A 64 -1.70 2.50 13.72
CA LEU A 64 -1.16 1.72 14.82
C LEU A 64 -2.20 1.66 15.93
N LYS A 65 -3.10 0.67 15.88
CA LYS A 65 -3.88 0.23 17.05
C LYS A 65 -3.75 -1.28 17.24
N GLY A 66 -2.54 -1.69 17.59
CA GLY A 66 -2.30 -2.86 18.43
C GLY A 66 -2.06 -2.42 19.88
N SER A 67 -3.11 -1.98 20.59
CA SER A 67 -3.22 -2.09 22.05
C SER A 67 -4.57 -1.55 22.52
N GLY A 68 -5.38 -2.41 23.14
CA GLY A 68 -6.59 -2.04 23.87
C GLY A 68 -7.90 -2.33 23.15
N LEU A 69 -8.42 -3.55 23.41
CA LEU A 69 -9.84 -3.86 23.60
C LEU A 69 -10.82 -2.72 23.26
N ALA A 70 -11.48 -2.82 22.10
CA ALA A 70 -12.81 -2.24 21.95
C ALA A 70 -13.77 -3.05 22.82
N LYS A 71 -13.76 -2.82 24.14
CA LYS A 71 -14.89 -3.20 24.98
C LYS A 71 -16.08 -2.38 24.51
N GLY A 72 -17.15 -3.08 24.19
CA GLY A 72 -18.39 -2.49 23.73
C GLY A 72 -18.91 -1.42 24.69
N SER A 73 -19.47 -0.39 24.08
CA SER A 73 -20.40 0.52 24.73
C SER A 73 -21.65 0.56 23.87
N VAL A 74 -22.51 -0.45 24.04
CA VAL A 74 -23.94 -0.25 23.79
C VAL A 74 -24.35 0.81 24.81
N THR A 75 -24.48 2.04 24.34
CA THR A 75 -25.04 3.12 25.15
C THR A 75 -26.44 3.38 24.61
N ARG A 76 -27.39 2.75 25.32
CA ARG A 76 -28.80 3.06 25.52
C ARG A 76 -29.66 3.46 24.32
#